data_AF-R7CX66-F1
#
_entry.id   AF-R7CX66-F1
#
_cell.length_a   1.000
_cell.length_b   1.000
_cell.length_c   1.000
_cell.angle_alpha   90.00
_cell.angle_beta   90.00
_cell.angle_gamma   90.00
#
_symmetry.space_group_name_H-M   'P 1'
#
loop_
_entity.id
_entity.type
_entity.pdbx_description
1 polymer ?
#
loop_
_entity_poly.entity_id
_entity_poly.type
_entity_poly.pdbx_seq_one_letter_code
_entity_poly.pdbx_strand_id
1 'polypeptide(L)'
;MNATRQKQDRLLWSRIDEMKSQKLKPSQIAYHLDIPVSTVKRLSRLTYEELLERQTRGRVQSCKLDKYEPLVVSLLTAYPSLSASQLLEMLQVHYPDMPSVCLRSVSSYMRRIRTKYHIPTKASLIRSGARHS
;
A
#
# COMPACT_ATOMS: atom_id res chain seq x y z
N MET A 1 10.58 3.83 -8.99
CA MET A 1 11.83 4.39 -8.41
C MET A 1 11.85 4.54 -6.88
N ASN A 2 10.81 4.16 -6.12
CA ASN A 2 10.79 4.37 -4.65
C ASN A 2 11.33 3.22 -3.78
N ALA A 3 11.42 1.99 -4.28
CA ALA A 3 11.79 0.82 -3.46
C ALA A 3 13.27 0.82 -3.02
N THR A 4 14.18 1.31 -3.87
CA THR A 4 15.62 1.40 -3.58
C THR A 4 15.90 2.41 -2.45
N ARG A 5 15.25 3.57 -2.49
CA ARG A 5 15.37 4.62 -1.47
C ARG A 5 14.82 4.18 -0.10
N GLN A 6 13.70 3.45 -0.08
CA GLN A 6 13.13 2.90 1.15
C GLN A 6 14.06 1.86 1.80
N LYS A 7 14.63 0.96 0.99
CA LYS A 7 15.60 -0.04 1.46
C LYS A 7 16.84 0.63 2.06
N GLN A 8 17.33 1.71 1.42
CA GLN A 8 18.48 2.46 1.90
C GLN A 8 18.18 3.23 3.20
N ASP A 9 17.03 3.90 3.32
CA ASP A 9 16.63 4.60 4.55
C ASP A 9 16.52 3.63 5.75
N ARG A 10 16.06 2.38 5.53
CA ARG A 10 15.99 1.35 6.58
C ARG A 10 17.39 0.93 7.08
N LEU A 11 18.32 0.70 6.16
CA LEU A 11 19.70 0.33 6.50
C LEU A 11 20.41 1.45 7.24
N LEU A 12 20.25 2.69 6.76
CA LEU A 12 20.83 3.87 7.41
C LEU A 12 20.26 4.09 8.81
N TRP A 13 18.95 3.95 9.00
CA TRP A 13 18.33 4.09 10.32
C TRP A 13 18.90 3.09 11.33
N SER A 14 19.03 1.82 10.95
CA SER A 14 19.60 0.79 11.85
C SER A 14 21.02 1.11 12.29
N ARG A 15 21.85 1.63 11.38
CA ARG A 15 23.22 2.04 11.70
C ARG A 15 23.27 3.31 12.55
N ILE A 16 22.40 4.27 12.29
CA ILE A 16 22.27 5.49 13.09
C ILE A 16 21.84 5.15 14.52
N ASP A 17 20.88 4.23 14.69
CA ASP A 17 20.38 3.81 16.00
C ASP A 17 21.45 3.08 16.83
N GLU A 18 22.20 2.17 16.19
CA GLU A 18 23.38 1.50 16.78
C GLU A 18 24.42 2.52 17.29
N MET A 19 24.78 3.48 16.45
CA MET A 19 25.75 4.52 16.81
C MET A 19 25.24 5.51 17.86
N LYS A 20 23.94 5.79 17.87
CA LYS A 20 23.29 6.63 18.88
C LYS A 20 23.31 5.95 20.26
N SER A 21 23.13 4.64 20.31
CA SER A 21 23.29 3.84 21.54
C SER A 21 24.72 3.88 22.08
N GLN A 22 25.72 4.07 21.21
CA GLN A 22 27.12 4.31 21.59
C GLN A 22 27.41 5.77 22.02
N LYS A 23 26.38 6.62 22.18
CA LYS A 23 26.47 8.04 22.56
C LYS A 23 27.26 8.92 21.58
N LEU A 24 27.35 8.52 20.30
CA LEU A 24 27.98 9.34 19.26
C LEU A 24 27.11 10.55 18.89
N LYS A 25 27.75 11.68 18.61
CA LYS A 25 27.05 12.91 18.18
C LYS A 25 26.59 12.76 16.72
N PRO A 26 25.48 13.41 16.31
CA PRO A 26 24.99 13.33 14.93
C PRO A 26 26.01 13.73 13.85
N SER A 27 26.95 14.62 14.16
CA SER A 27 28.04 15.00 13.26
C SER A 27 29.06 13.87 13.04
N GLN A 28 29.37 13.11 14.09
CA GLN A 28 30.28 11.96 14.00
C GLN A 28 29.61 10.82 13.23
N ILE A 29 28.34 10.55 13.50
CA ILE A 29 27.55 9.55 12.76
C ILE A 29 27.50 9.89 11.28
N ALA A 30 27.29 11.17 10.93
CA ALA A 30 27.28 11.63 9.54
C ALA A 30 28.61 11.39 8.84
N TYR A 31 29.72 11.68 9.52
CA TYR A 31 31.07 11.44 9.01
C TYR A 31 31.34 9.93 8.80
N HIS A 32 30.97 9.09 9.78
CA HIS A 32 31.20 7.64 9.67
C HIS A 32 30.34 6.95 8.60
N LEU A 33 29.12 7.44 8.36
CA LEU A 33 28.19 6.86 7.40
C LEU A 33 28.25 7.53 6.02
N ASP A 34 29.14 8.52 5.85
CA ASP A 34 29.27 9.34 4.64
C ASP A 34 27.93 9.89 4.12
N ILE A 35 27.13 10.46 5.02
CA ILE A 35 25.81 11.03 4.70
C ILE A 35 25.63 12.43 5.29
N PRO A 36 24.74 13.25 4.72
CA PRO A 36 24.43 14.56 5.28
C PRO A 36 23.92 14.47 6.72
N VAL A 37 24.37 15.38 7.59
CA VAL A 37 23.90 15.51 8.99
C VAL A 37 22.38 15.70 9.04
N SER A 38 21.77 16.32 8.02
CA SER A 38 20.31 16.44 7.88
C SER A 38 19.61 15.08 7.76
N THR A 39 20.20 14.12 7.05
CA THR A 39 19.70 12.74 6.94
C THR A 39 19.81 12.01 8.27
N VAL A 40 20.93 12.16 8.98
CA VAL A 40 21.10 11.60 10.32
C VAL A 40 20.05 12.15 11.28
N LYS A 41 19.88 13.47 11.34
CA LYS A 41 18.87 14.12 12.19
C LYS A 41 17.44 13.71 11.82
N ARG A 42 17.13 13.59 10.52
CA ARG A 42 15.83 13.15 10.03
C ARG A 42 15.51 11.73 10.50
N LEU A 43 16.43 10.79 10.30
CA LEU A 43 16.22 9.37 10.64
C LEU A 43 16.28 9.13 12.15
N SER A 44 17.17 9.81 12.87
CA SER A 44 17.31 9.69 14.33
C SER A 44 16.10 10.19 15.13
N ARG A 45 15.19 10.94 14.50
CA ARG A 45 13.92 11.40 15.09
C ARG A 45 12.80 10.38 14.96
N LEU A 46 12.95 9.40 14.06
CA LEU A 46 11.94 8.39 13.79
C LEU A 46 12.21 7.16 14.66
N THR A 47 11.15 6.56 15.15
CA THR A 47 11.14 5.19 15.65
C THR A 47 11.13 4.19 14.48
N TYR A 48 11.44 2.91 14.78
CA TYR A 48 11.36 1.85 13.79
C TYR A 48 9.95 1.73 13.20
N GLU A 49 8.93 1.83 14.05
CA GLU A 49 7.51 1.79 13.66
C GLU A 49 7.15 2.96 12.73
N GLU A 50 7.50 4.19 13.08
CA GLU A 50 7.25 5.36 12.22
C GLU A 50 7.98 5.28 10.87
N LEU A 51 9.17 4.67 10.85
CA LEU A 51 9.93 4.43 9.63
C LEU A 51 9.26 3.37 8.75
N LEU A 52 8.73 2.29 9.36
CA LEU A 52 7.91 1.30 8.67
C LEU A 52 6.63 1.93 8.12
N GLU A 53 5.92 2.68 8.94
CA GLU A 53 4.72 3.42 8.55
C GLU A 53 5.01 4.36 7.37
N ARG A 54 6.14 5.07 7.37
CA ARG A 54 6.47 5.97 6.26
C ARG A 54 6.75 5.22 4.96
N GLN A 55 7.31 4.02 5.05
CA GLN A 55 7.51 3.15 3.89
C GLN A 55 6.19 2.55 3.37
N THR A 56 5.25 2.25 4.27
CA THR A 56 3.93 1.69 3.94
C THR A 56 2.91 2.74 3.53
N ARG A 57 2.95 3.97 4.08
CA ARG A 57 2.06 5.10 3.76
C ARG A 57 2.15 5.51 2.29
N GLY A 58 3.30 5.35 1.64
CA GLY A 58 3.43 5.51 0.18
C GLY A 58 2.61 4.49 -0.64
N ARG A 59 2.10 3.43 -0.01
CA ARG A 59 1.21 2.41 -0.60
C ARG A 59 -0.24 2.57 -0.15
N VAL A 60 -0.49 3.21 0.99
CA VAL A 60 -1.84 3.50 1.50
C VAL A 60 -2.24 4.90 1.09
N GLN A 61 -2.34 5.14 -0.22
CA GLN A 61 -3.13 6.27 -0.68
C GLN A 61 -4.58 5.88 -0.42
N SER A 62 -5.21 6.54 0.55
CA SER A 62 -6.64 6.41 0.81
C SER A 62 -7.36 6.71 -0.49
N CYS A 63 -7.92 5.67 -1.10
CA CYS A 63 -8.72 5.84 -2.30
C CYS A 63 -10.05 6.42 -1.86
N LYS A 64 -10.61 7.35 -2.65
CA LYS A 64 -11.99 7.84 -2.44
C LYS A 64 -13.01 6.71 -2.32
N LEU A 65 -12.67 5.53 -2.89
CA LEU A 65 -13.45 4.32 -2.88
C LEU A 65 -13.39 3.49 -1.57
N ASP A 66 -12.47 3.79 -0.66
CA ASP A 66 -12.30 3.06 0.60
C ASP A 66 -13.54 3.13 1.48
N LYS A 67 -14.31 4.23 1.39
CA LYS A 67 -15.60 4.38 2.08
C LYS A 67 -16.64 3.34 1.65
N TYR A 68 -16.50 2.79 0.45
CA TYR A 68 -17.41 1.80 -0.14
C TYR A 68 -16.84 0.38 -0.09
N GLU A 69 -15.71 0.17 0.59
CA GLU A 69 -15.04 -1.13 0.70
C GLU A 69 -15.98 -2.28 1.10
N PRO A 70 -16.86 -2.14 2.12
CA PRO A 70 -17.74 -3.24 2.52
C PRO A 70 -18.68 -3.70 1.41
N LEU A 71 -19.26 -2.76 0.66
CA LEU A 71 -20.15 -3.08 -0.46
C LEU A 71 -19.36 -3.72 -1.61
N VAL A 72 -18.19 -3.17 -1.94
CA VAL A 72 -17.34 -3.71 -3.01
C VAL A 72 -16.90 -5.14 -2.69
N VAL A 73 -16.52 -5.44 -1.45
CA VAL A 73 -16.17 -6.81 -1.02
C VAL A 73 -17.36 -7.75 -1.18
N SER A 74 -18.55 -7.33 -0.73
CA SER A 74 -19.78 -8.13 -0.86
C SER A 74 -20.10 -8.45 -2.32
N LEU A 75 -20.08 -7.44 -3.19
CA LEU A 75 -20.34 -7.60 -4.62
C LEU A 75 -19.32 -8.49 -5.34
N LEU A 76 -18.04 -8.34 -5.02
CA LEU A 76 -16.98 -9.15 -5.61
C LEU A 76 -16.98 -10.60 -5.12
N THR A 77 -17.49 -10.84 -3.91
CA THR A 77 -17.66 -12.18 -3.34
C THR A 77 -18.88 -12.88 -3.95
N ALA A 78 -20.00 -12.18 -4.05
CA ALA A 78 -21.23 -12.69 -4.67
C ALA A 78 -21.08 -12.91 -6.18
N TYR A 79 -20.37 -11.99 -6.86
CA TYR A 79 -20.18 -11.99 -8.31
C TYR A 79 -18.69 -11.91 -8.68
N PRO A 80 -17.92 -13.02 -8.62
CA PRO A 80 -16.49 -13.01 -8.94
C PRO A 80 -16.14 -12.55 -10.35
N SER A 81 -17.08 -12.67 -11.30
CA SER A 81 -16.99 -12.24 -12.69
C SER A 81 -17.40 -10.79 -12.95
N LEU A 82 -17.74 -10.03 -11.90
CA LEU A 82 -18.16 -8.63 -12.02
C LEU A 82 -17.06 -7.77 -12.69
N SER A 83 -17.46 -7.01 -13.70
CA SER A 83 -16.60 -6.06 -14.42
C SER A 83 -16.54 -4.71 -13.71
N ALA A 84 -15.56 -3.87 -14.08
CA ALA A 84 -15.38 -2.57 -13.46
C ALA A 84 -16.48 -1.56 -13.78
N SER A 85 -17.09 -1.65 -14.97
CA SER A 85 -18.26 -0.86 -15.34
C SER A 85 -19.46 -1.23 -14.49
N GLN A 86 -19.76 -2.53 -14.36
CA GLN A 86 -20.85 -3.01 -13.52
C GLN A 86 -20.67 -2.61 -12.06
N LEU A 87 -19.44 -2.72 -11.52
CA LEU A 87 -19.20 -2.27 -10.16
C LEU A 87 -19.44 -0.76 -10.00
N LEU A 88 -19.03 0.05 -10.98
CA LEU A 88 -19.27 1.50 -10.95
C LEU A 88 -20.76 1.82 -10.98
N GLU A 89 -21.53 1.16 -11.86
CA GLU A 89 -22.98 1.32 -11.94
C GLU A 89 -23.65 0.94 -10.61
N MET A 90 -23.27 -0.20 -10.01
CA MET A 90 -23.81 -0.60 -8.71
C MET A 90 -23.46 0.39 -7.60
N LEU A 91 -22.23 0.92 -7.59
CA LEU A 91 -21.84 1.95 -6.63
C LEU A 91 -22.66 3.23 -6.80
N GLN A 92 -22.95 3.64 -8.04
CA GLN A 92 -23.79 4.83 -8.32
C GLN A 92 -25.25 4.61 -7.91
N VAL A 93 -25.79 3.41 -8.11
CA VAL A 93 -27.16 3.06 -7.70
C VAL A 93 -27.30 3.07 -6.17
N HIS A 94 -26.31 2.52 -5.45
CA HIS A 94 -26.32 2.48 -3.99
C HIS A 94 -25.92 3.81 -3.33
N TYR A 95 -25.12 4.63 -4.01
CA TYR A 95 -24.60 5.89 -3.50
C TYR A 95 -24.73 7.00 -4.56
N PRO A 96 -25.90 7.68 -4.64
CA PRO A 96 -26.09 8.76 -5.60
C PRO A 96 -25.14 9.96 -5.37
N ASP A 97 -24.70 10.18 -4.13
CA ASP A 97 -23.75 11.24 -3.75
C ASP A 97 -22.27 10.86 -3.95
N MET A 98 -22.00 9.74 -4.64
CA MET A 98 -20.65 9.25 -4.86
C MET A 98 -19.83 10.24 -5.72
N PRO A 99 -18.56 10.52 -5.38
CA PRO A 99 -17.72 11.36 -6.23
C PRO A 99 -17.49 10.69 -7.60
N SER A 100 -17.44 11.51 -8.65
CA SER A 100 -17.10 11.02 -9.99
C SER A 100 -15.72 10.35 -9.98
N VAL A 101 -15.70 9.08 -10.40
CA VAL A 101 -14.49 8.26 -10.50
C VAL A 101 -14.42 7.63 -11.89
N CYS A 102 -13.22 7.59 -12.47
CA CYS A 102 -13.02 6.94 -13.75
C CYS A 102 -12.96 5.41 -13.59
N LEU A 103 -13.36 4.67 -14.64
CA LEU A 103 -13.30 3.20 -14.68
C LEU A 103 -11.92 2.63 -14.36
N ARG A 104 -10.84 3.34 -14.71
CA ARG A 104 -9.46 2.94 -14.38
C ARG A 104 -9.24 2.87 -12.87
N SER A 105 -9.74 3.86 -12.13
CA SER A 105 -9.65 3.91 -10.67
C SER A 105 -10.42 2.77 -10.03
N VAL A 106 -11.65 2.50 -10.52
CA VAL A 106 -12.47 1.37 -10.07
C VAL A 106 -11.78 0.04 -10.35
N SER A 107 -11.22 -0.13 -11.54
CA SER A 107 -10.49 -1.34 -11.93
C SER A 107 -9.25 -1.59 -11.08
N SER A 108 -8.49 -0.53 -10.76
CA SER A 108 -7.33 -0.62 -9.86
C SER A 108 -7.76 -0.98 -8.45
N TYR A 109 -8.83 -0.35 -7.97
CA TYR A 109 -9.40 -0.62 -6.66
C TYR A 109 -9.91 -2.05 -6.52
N MET A 110 -10.64 -2.56 -7.52
CA MET A 110 -11.07 -3.97 -7.58
C MET A 110 -9.91 -4.95 -7.47
N ARG A 111 -8.79 -4.70 -8.16
CA ARG A 111 -7.59 -5.56 -8.03
C ARG A 111 -7.01 -5.52 -6.62
N ARG A 112 -6.99 -4.33 -6.00
CA ARG A 112 -6.56 -4.15 -4.61
C ARG A 112 -7.43 -4.93 -3.64
N ILE A 113 -8.75 -4.81 -3.75
CA ILE A 113 -9.71 -5.56 -2.92
C ILE A 113 -9.58 -7.07 -3.13
N ARG A 114 -9.51 -7.54 -4.39
CA ARG A 114 -9.31 -8.97 -4.67
C ARG A 114 -8.02 -9.52 -4.06
N THR A 115 -6.95 -8.72 -4.08
CA THR A 115 -5.67 -9.11 -3.45
C THR A 115 -5.78 -9.11 -1.93
N LYS A 116 -6.42 -8.09 -1.34
CA LYS A 116 -6.56 -7.93 0.12
C LYS A 116 -7.42 -9.02 0.75
N TYR A 117 -8.49 -9.45 0.08
CA TYR A 117 -9.45 -10.45 0.59
C TYR A 117 -9.34 -11.82 -0.11
N HIS A 118 -8.30 -12.05 -0.91
CA HIS A 118 -8.09 -13.29 -1.65
C HIS A 118 -9.28 -13.74 -2.52
N ILE A 119 -10.03 -12.78 -3.09
CA ILE A 119 -11.21 -13.07 -3.90
C ILE A 119 -10.76 -13.52 -5.30
N PRO A 120 -11.20 -14.71 -5.77
CA PRO A 120 -10.79 -15.23 -7.06
C PRO A 120 -11.32 -14.38 -8.22
N THR A 121 -10.54 -14.32 -9.30
CA THR A 121 -11.00 -13.74 -10.56
C THR A 121 -11.67 -14.81 -11.42
N LYS A 122 -12.53 -14.39 -12.38
CA LYS A 122 -13.09 -15.28 -13.41
C LYS A 122 -12.01 -16.19 -14.03
N ALA A 123 -10.86 -15.64 -14.39
CA ALA A 123 -9.75 -16.40 -14.95
C ALA A 123 -9.15 -17.44 -13.98
N SER A 124 -9.12 -17.13 -12.67
CA SER A 124 -8.70 -18.09 -11.66
C SER A 124 -9.72 -19.21 -11.46
N LEU A 125 -11.02 -18.90 -11.50
CA LEU A 125 -12.09 -19.90 -11.37
C LEU A 125 -12.09 -20.90 -12.54
N ILE A 126 -11.89 -20.41 -13.77
CA ILE A 126 -11.78 -21.26 -14.96
C ILE A 126 -10.61 -22.25 -14.84
N ARG A 127 -9.46 -21.80 -14.31
CA ARG A 127 -8.28 -22.68 -14.09
C ARG A 127 -8.48 -23.70 -12.98
N SER A 128 -9.33 -23.40 -11.99
CA SER A 128 -9.66 -24.34 -10.91
C SER A 128 -10.61 -25.45 -11.38
N GLY A 129 -11.47 -25.18 -12.36
CA GLY A 129 -12.42 -26.15 -12.92
C GLY A 129 -11.81 -27.16 -13.90
N ALA A 130 -10.64 -26.87 -14.47
CA ALA A 130 -10.00 -27.74 -15.47
C ALA A 130 -9.17 -28.91 -14.89
N ARG A 131 -9.41 -29.29 -13.62
CA ARG A 131 -8.57 -30.29 -12.91
C ARG A 131 -9.30 -31.54 -12.42
N HIS A 132 -10.57 -31.73 -12.74
CA HIS A 132 -11.23 -33.02 -12.54
C HIS A 132 -12.17 -33.34 -13.70
N SER A 133 -11.89 -34.51 -14.30
CA SER A 133 -12.69 -35.30 -15.24
C SER A 133 -12.67 -34.88 -16.71
#